data_AF-A0A1T2X464-F1
#
_entry.id   AF-A0A1T2X464-F1
#
_cell.length_a   1.000
_cell.length_b   1.000
_cell.length_c   1.000
_cell.angle_alpha   90.00
_cell.angle_beta   90.00
_cell.angle_gamma   90.00
#
_symmetry.space_group_name_H-M   'P 1'
#
loop_
_entity.id
_entity.type
_entity.pdbx_description
1 polymer ?
#
loop_
_entity_poly.entity_id
_entity_poly.type
_entity_poly.pdbx_seq_one_letter_code
_entity_poly.pdbx_strand_id
1 'polypeptide(L)' 'MDKTIHKLVRKFRTNDPFTIASGLNIIVRYADLGEGTQGLYYKKLRRRFIILQEGMEYHWQRVVFS' A
#
# COMPACT_ATOMS: atom_id res chain seq x y z
N MET A 1 15.12 10.78 -2.33
CA MET A 1 13.72 10.49 -1.96
C MET A 1 12.80 10.86 -3.12
N ASP A 2 11.93 9.96 -3.53
CA ASP A 2 11.21 10.04 -4.82
C ASP A 2 10.30 11.28 -4.91
N LYS A 3 10.39 12.05 -6.01
CA LYS A 3 9.60 13.28 -6.23
C LYS A 3 8.09 12.97 -6.28
N THR A 4 7.74 11.74 -6.63
CA THR A 4 6.35 11.27 -6.73
C THR A 4 5.70 11.16 -5.35
N ILE A 5 6.44 10.62 -4.37
CA ILE A 5 5.97 10.45 -2.99
C ILE A 5 5.68 11.82 -2.38
N HIS A 6 6.59 12.79 -2.52
CA HIS A 6 6.41 14.15 -1.99
C HIS A 6 5.16 14.84 -2.53
N LYS A 7 4.83 14.63 -3.81
CA LYS A 7 3.60 15.17 -4.41
C LYS A 7 2.34 14.54 -3.79
N LEU A 8 2.36 13.23 -3.55
CA LEU A 8 1.25 12.52 -2.90
C LEU A 8 1.08 12.99 -1.46
N VAL A 9 2.16 13.07 -0.69
CA VAL A 9 2.14 13.56 0.70
C VAL A 9 1.60 14.98 0.78
N ARG A 10 2.04 15.88 -0.12
CA ARG A 10 1.54 17.25 -0.18
C ARG A 10 0.07 17.34 -0.58
N LYS A 11 -0.38 16.49 -1.51
CA LYS A 11 -1.76 16.45 -2.00
C LYS A 11 -2.73 15.95 -0.94
N PHE A 12 -2.38 14.85 -0.26
CA PHE A 12 -3.23 14.21 0.75
C PHE A 12 -2.95 14.72 2.18
N ARG A 13 -1.96 15.59 2.36
CA ARG A 13 -1.52 16.17 3.64
C ARG A 13 -1.17 15.13 4.70
N THR A 14 -0.75 13.96 4.28
CA THR A 14 -0.38 12.85 5.15
C THR A 14 0.68 12.00 4.47
N ASN A 15 1.59 11.42 5.24
CA ASN A 15 2.52 10.40 4.77
C ASN A 15 1.97 8.98 5.00
N ASP A 16 0.77 8.86 5.58
CA ASP A 16 0.13 7.57 5.78
C ASP A 16 -0.28 6.97 4.43
N PRO A 17 0.31 5.83 4.03
CA PRO A 17 0.07 5.23 2.73
C PRO A 17 -1.35 4.68 2.57
N PHE A 18 -2.02 4.26 3.65
CA PHE A 18 -3.40 3.79 3.62
C PHE A 18 -4.36 4.93 3.29
N THR A 19 -4.15 6.09 3.91
CA THR A 19 -4.92 7.30 3.60
C THR A 19 -4.70 7.75 2.16
N ILE A 20 -3.45 7.73 1.67
CA ILE A 20 -3.14 8.05 0.27
C ILE A 20 -3.82 7.05 -0.69
N ALA A 21 -3.74 5.75 -0.39
CA ALA A 21 -4.35 4.70 -1.20
C ALA A 21 -5.88 4.86 -1.30
N SER A 22 -6.53 5.12 -0.16
CA SER A 22 -7.97 5.43 -0.08
C SER A 22 -8.33 6.64 -0.96
N GLY A 23 -7.59 7.74 -0.84
CA GLY A 23 -7.80 8.94 -1.66
C GLY A 23 -7.51 8.75 -3.16
N LEU A 24 -6.81 7.67 -3.54
CA LEU A 24 -6.58 7.27 -4.91
C LEU A 24 -7.59 6.21 -5.40
N ASN A 25 -8.64 5.88 -4.64
CA ASN A 25 -9.55 4.76 -4.95
C ASN A 25 -8.79 3.44 -5.18
N ILE A 26 -7.72 3.21 -4.42
CA ILE A 26 -6.99 1.94 -4.39
C ILE A 26 -7.52 1.14 -3.21
N ILE A 27 -7.99 -0.07 -3.50
CA ILE A 27 -8.53 -0.98 -2.50
C ILE A 27 -7.37 -1.77 -1.91
N VAL A 28 -7.10 -1.57 -0.62
CA VAL A 28 -6.12 -2.35 0.13
C VAL A 28 -6.83 -3.55 0.75
N ARG A 29 -6.31 -4.77 0.57
CA ARG A 29 -6.79 -5.99 1.25
C ARG A 29 -5.62 -6.77 1.82
N TYR A 30 -5.92 -7.57 2.84
CA TYR A 30 -4.99 -8.55 3.38
C TYR A 30 -5.42 -9.93 2.87
N ALA A 31 -4.45 -10.74 2.46
CA ALA A 31 -4.67 -12.12 2.10
C ALA A 31 -3.40 -12.92 2.36
N ASP A 32 -3.55 -14.23 2.60
CA ASP A 32 -2.42 -15.13 2.58
C ASP A 32 -1.93 -15.34 1.13
N LEU A 33 -0.75 -14.78 0.83
CA LEU A 33 -0.03 -14.88 -0.44
C LEU A 33 1.06 -15.96 -0.40
N GLY A 34 1.13 -16.75 0.67
CA GLY A 34 2.13 -17.79 0.88
C GLY A 34 3.52 -17.26 1.26
N GLU A 35 4.49 -18.17 1.30
CA GLU A 35 5.87 -17.84 1.67
C GLU A 35 6.58 -17.10 0.53
N GLY A 36 7.04 -15.87 0.81
CA GLY A 36 7.89 -15.07 -0.09
C GLY A 36 7.22 -13.87 -0.75
N THR A 37 5.88 -13.75 -0.72
CA THR A 37 5.18 -12.60 -1.30
C THR A 37 4.70 -11.66 -0.20
N GLN A 38 5.40 -10.55 -0.01
CA GLN A 38 5.07 -9.58 1.05
C GLN A 38 3.84 -8.70 0.71
N GLY A 39 3.53 -8.59 -0.58
CA GLY A 39 2.38 -7.89 -1.10
C GLY A 39 2.40 -7.88 -2.62
N LEU A 40 1.27 -7.56 -3.22
CA LEU A 40 1.14 -7.45 -4.67
C LEU A 40 0.25 -6.27 -5.05
N TYR A 41 0.61 -5.59 -6.14
CA TYR A 41 -0.22 -4.58 -6.75
C TYR A 41 -0.80 -5.12 -8.06
N TYR A 42 -2.12 -5.04 -8.21
CA TYR A 42 -2.76 -5.39 -9.47
C TYR A 42 -3.92 -4.46 -9.81
N LYS A 43 -4.15 -4.30 -11.11
CA LYS A 43 -5.26 -3.54 -11.66
C LYS A 43 -6.23 -4.51 -12.33
N LYS A 44 -7.46 -4.59 -11.83
CA LYS A 44 -8.53 -5.36 -12.46
C LYS A 44 -9.62 -4.38 -12.91
N LEU A 45 -9.82 -4.29 -14.23
CA LEU A 45 -10.70 -3.31 -14.87
C LEU A 45 -10.30 -1.87 -14.47
N ARG A 46 -11.26 -1.10 -13.92
CA ARG A 46 -11.06 0.28 -13.43
C ARG A 46 -10.61 0.35 -11.97
N ARG A 47 -10.54 -0.78 -11.26
CA ARG A 47 -10.20 -0.84 -9.83
C ARG A 47 -8.73 -1.21 -9.65
N ARG A 48 -8.07 -0.52 -8.72
CA ARG A 48 -6.69 -0.79 -8.30
C ARG A 48 -6.72 -1.51 -6.97
N PHE A 49 -5.88 -2.52 -6.83
CA PHE A 49 -5.78 -3.33 -5.63
C PHE A 49 -4.34 -3.39 -5.16
N ILE A 50 -4.16 -3.23 -3.86
CA ILE A 50 -2.93 -3.59 -3.16
C ILE A 50 -3.31 -4.73 -2.23
N ILE A 51 -2.74 -5.91 -2.42
CA ILE A 51 -2.86 -7.01 -1.47
C ILE A 51 -1.60 -7.03 -0.63
N LEU A 52 -1.76 -7.10 0.68
CA LEU A 52 -0.66 -7.25 1.62
C LEU A 52 -0.75 -8.65 2.24
N GLN A 53 0.40 -9.28 2.51
CA GLN A 53 0.45 -10.57 3.18
C GLN A 53 -0.24 -10.49 4.55
N GLU A 54 -1.18 -11.37 4.80
CA GLU A 54 -1.81 -11.57 6.10
C GLU A 54 -0.86 -12.37 7.02
N GLY A 55 -0.74 -11.96 8.29
CA GLY A 55 0.12 -12.64 9.26
C GLY A 55 1.53 -12.06 9.44
N MET A 56 1.88 -10.93 8.79
CA MET A 56 3.07 -10.20 9.18
C MET A 56 2.88 -9.54 10.55
N GLU A 57 3.80 -9.84 11.47
CA GLU A 57 3.93 -9.14 12.75
C GLU A 57 3.99 -7.62 12.51
N TYR A 58 3.16 -6.85 13.23
CA TYR A 58 2.88 -5.42 13.02
C TYR A 58 4.14 -4.54 12.85
N HIS A 59 5.27 -4.97 13.38
CA HIS A 59 6.57 -4.30 13.30
C HIS A 59 7.16 -4.29 11.87
N TRP A 60 6.92 -5.32 11.06
CA TRP A 60 7.43 -5.41 9.69
C TRP A 60 6.63 -4.60 8.67
N GLN A 61 5.35 -4.33 8.95
CA GLN A 61 4.49 -3.52 8.08
C GLN A 61 4.99 -2.07 7.93
N ARG A 62 5.75 -1.55 8.91
CA ARG A 62 6.34 -0.19 8.85
C ARG A 62 7.63 -0.11 8.05
N VAL A 63 8.36 -1.21 7.86
CA VAL A 63 9.63 -1.21 7.13
C VAL A 63 9.41 -1.12 5.62
N VAL A 64 8.32 -1.68 5.11
CA VAL A 64 7.96 -1.63 3.67
C VAL A 64 7.62 -0.20 3.20
N PHE A 65 7.31 0.72 4.13
CA PHE A 65 7.02 2.12 3.85
C PHE A 65 8.18 3.08 4.15
N SER A 66 9.35 2.58 4.55
CA SER A 66 10.56 3.37 4.82
C SER A 66 11.46 3.55 3.59
#